data_AF-A0A956HGS3-F1
#
_entry.id   AF-A0A956HGS3-F1
#
_cell.length_a   1.000
_cell.length_b   1.000
_cell.length_c   1.000
_cell.angle_alpha   90.00
_cell.angle_beta   90.00
_cell.angle_gamma   90.00
#
_symmetry.space_group_name_H-M   'P 1'
#
loop_
_entity.id
_entity.type
_entity.pdbx_description
1 polymer ?
#
loop_
_entity_poly.entity_id
_entity_poly.type
_entity_poly.pdbx_seq_one_letter_code
_entity_poly.pdbx_strand_id
1 'polypeptide(L)'
;MHGLPRSPSLPGSVRALLIAAALSLVACGDDDAVTSSTDATGTTTGASQVTEPSTSDATAGPTTDPAGSDSDTMGEAVCGDGVVAATEECDDGNDVDDDACTNACTSPACGDGILQDDEACDDGDDNSDGGACTTECQAASCGDGFVQDGVEECDDGDANGPGKSCNTSCLMNVCGDGDQGPREGCDDGNTEPGDGCSDACLAESCGNNVVDAGEGCDDGMNGDNDDGCTDLCTTPSCGDGFIQDSLMEACDDGPDNSDAAMCTSQCVAAFCGDGLVWQDNEECDEGPNNADDAACKADCTDNVCGDGQVYEGVEACDDGNDIDDDMCTNACKTPACGDGIVQMGEECDNGPDNDNAADCKLNCTAAVCGDGFVWADNEECDEGPNNADDAACTSMCADAVCGDGLVFAGVEECDDGNNVDNDECANDCTSNSACPPGTADVNGFCWVIAESCNQNATQSCAAKGLTGMAGFISTPWTMQVMSDVCAQLGCIAGGDQGCCAQSGWYDQQTNTLYTHNFDNVQFYNWPGCINTDDRPLHACNQP
;
A
#
# COMPACT_ATOMS: atom_id res chain seq x y z
N MET A 1 -31.22 -14.30 23.22
CA MET A 1 -31.82 -13.25 24.09
C MET A 1 -30.68 -12.40 24.61
N HIS A 2 -30.85 -11.07 24.60
CA HIS A 2 -29.83 -10.01 24.74
C HIS A 2 -29.08 -9.78 23.42
N GLY A 3 -28.98 -8.58 22.85
CA GLY A 3 -29.37 -7.24 23.28
C GLY A 3 -28.46 -6.24 22.55
N LEU A 4 -28.92 -5.67 21.43
CA LEU A 4 -28.16 -4.69 20.65
C LEU A 4 -28.04 -3.36 21.42
N PRO A 5 -26.84 -2.75 21.53
CA PRO A 5 -26.72 -1.35 21.93
C PRO A 5 -26.87 -0.42 20.72
N ARG A 6 -27.42 0.76 21.01
CA ARG A 6 -27.74 1.86 20.09
C ARG A 6 -26.49 2.60 19.60
N SER A 7 -26.50 2.98 18.33
CA SER A 7 -25.60 3.98 17.74
C SER A 7 -25.91 5.40 18.23
N PRO A 8 -24.89 6.26 18.46
CA PRO A 8 -25.11 7.66 18.78
C PRO A 8 -25.26 8.53 17.51
N SER A 9 -26.19 9.46 17.60
CA SER A 9 -26.43 10.58 16.68
C SER A 9 -25.29 11.60 16.68
N LEU A 10 -24.89 12.09 15.51
CA LEU A 10 -24.13 13.34 15.33
C LEU A 10 -25.03 14.43 14.72
N PRO A 11 -24.85 15.72 15.10
CA PRO A 11 -25.77 16.79 14.76
C PRO A 11 -25.31 17.63 13.56
N GLY A 12 -26.29 17.96 12.70
CA GLY A 12 -26.55 19.30 12.18
C GLY A 12 -25.54 19.96 11.24
N SER A 13 -25.99 20.25 10.02
CA SER A 13 -25.99 21.63 9.53
C SER A 13 -27.08 21.88 8.50
N VAL A 14 -27.84 22.92 8.80
CA VAL A 14 -29.00 23.46 8.10
C VAL A 14 -28.57 24.15 6.81
N ARG A 15 -29.27 23.89 5.71
CA ARG A 15 -29.58 24.93 4.71
C ARG A 15 -30.95 24.68 4.11
N ALA A 16 -31.88 25.54 4.52
CA ALA A 16 -33.21 25.68 3.96
C ALA A 16 -33.14 26.25 2.54
N LEU A 17 -33.93 25.67 1.63
CA LEU A 17 -34.43 26.40 0.47
C LEU A 17 -35.95 26.15 0.36
N LEU A 18 -36.69 27.24 0.54
CA LEU A 18 -38.12 27.37 0.35
C LEU A 18 -38.45 27.33 -1.14
N ILE A 19 -39.36 26.44 -1.56
CA ILE A 19 -40.30 26.73 -2.66
C ILE A 19 -41.67 26.19 -2.26
N ALA A 20 -42.63 27.11 -2.17
CA ALA A 20 -44.05 26.84 -2.06
C ALA A 20 -44.73 27.30 -3.35
N ALA A 21 -45.49 26.42 -4.00
CA ALA A 21 -46.64 26.71 -4.88
C ALA A 21 -47.26 25.36 -5.26
N ALA A 22 -48.41 24.99 -4.69
CA ALA A 22 -49.74 25.28 -5.23
C ALA A 22 -50.04 24.52 -6.53
N LEU A 23 -50.85 23.46 -6.44
CA LEU A 23 -51.71 23.06 -7.55
C LEU A 23 -53.08 22.64 -7.01
N SER A 24 -54.08 23.28 -7.61
CA SER A 24 -55.47 23.34 -7.20
C SER A 24 -56.25 22.10 -7.61
N LEU A 25 -57.25 21.78 -6.78
CA LEU A 25 -58.41 21.00 -7.18
C LEU A 25 -59.11 21.66 -8.38
N VAL A 26 -59.45 20.85 -9.39
CA VAL A 26 -60.60 21.10 -10.26
C VAL A 26 -61.45 19.83 -10.23
N ALA A 27 -62.70 20.01 -9.85
CA ALA A 27 -63.79 19.06 -9.99
C ALA A 27 -64.86 19.68 -10.88
N CYS A 28 -65.37 18.88 -11.83
CA CYS A 28 -66.67 18.89 -12.52
C CYS A 28 -66.53 17.80 -13.60
N GLY A 29 -67.43 16.85 -13.84
CA GLY A 29 -68.84 16.72 -13.47
C GLY A 29 -69.64 16.27 -14.71
N ASP A 30 -70.15 15.05 -14.63
CA ASP A 30 -71.41 14.51 -15.18
C ASP A 30 -71.50 13.92 -16.61
N ASP A 31 -71.69 12.58 -16.60
CA ASP A 31 -72.77 11.76 -17.17
C ASP A 31 -73.11 11.77 -18.67
N ASP A 32 -72.98 10.59 -19.31
CA ASP A 32 -74.17 9.89 -19.83
C ASP A 32 -73.90 8.39 -20.09
N ALA A 33 -74.81 7.56 -19.58
CA ALA A 33 -74.80 6.12 -19.68
C ALA A 33 -75.67 5.63 -20.85
N VAL A 34 -75.22 4.64 -21.61
CA VAL A 34 -76.12 3.71 -22.33
C VAL A 34 -75.60 2.28 -22.21
N THR A 35 -76.55 1.40 -21.93
CA THR A 35 -76.44 0.00 -21.49
C THR A 35 -76.59 -1.02 -22.61
N SER A 36 -76.01 -2.20 -22.36
CA SER A 36 -76.43 -3.56 -22.81
C SER A 36 -76.10 -3.92 -24.27
N SER A 37 -75.82 -5.18 -24.64
CA SER A 37 -75.99 -6.48 -24.00
C SER A 37 -75.10 -7.53 -24.69
N THR A 38 -74.91 -8.65 -24.03
CA THR A 38 -74.10 -9.82 -24.37
C THR A 38 -74.69 -10.73 -25.46
N ASP A 39 -73.81 -11.63 -25.92
CA ASP A 39 -74.04 -13.01 -26.37
C ASP A 39 -74.20 -13.34 -27.87
N ALA A 40 -73.06 -13.80 -28.41
CA ALA A 40 -72.78 -15.20 -28.74
C ALA A 40 -73.32 -15.86 -30.04
N THR A 41 -72.38 -16.63 -30.60
CA THR A 41 -72.50 -17.87 -31.40
C THR A 41 -72.57 -17.82 -32.93
N GLY A 42 -71.63 -18.53 -33.56
CA GLY A 42 -72.00 -19.76 -34.27
C GLY A 42 -71.88 -19.77 -35.80
N THR A 43 -70.72 -20.23 -36.29
CA THR A 43 -70.52 -21.29 -37.31
C THR A 43 -71.41 -21.35 -38.58
N THR A 44 -70.80 -21.32 -39.77
CA THR A 44 -70.65 -22.46 -40.72
C THR A 44 -70.55 -22.00 -42.18
N THR A 45 -69.59 -22.64 -42.86
CA THR A 45 -69.40 -22.77 -44.30
C THR A 45 -70.61 -23.40 -45.02
N GLY A 46 -70.92 -22.91 -46.21
CA GLY A 46 -71.83 -23.58 -47.16
C GLY A 46 -71.77 -22.94 -48.55
N ALA A 47 -71.07 -23.60 -49.46
CA ALA A 47 -71.07 -23.29 -50.89
C ALA A 47 -72.40 -23.67 -51.55
N SER A 48 -72.88 -22.88 -52.51
CA SER A 48 -73.88 -23.33 -53.48
C SER A 48 -73.75 -22.60 -54.82
N GLN A 49 -73.66 -23.41 -55.87
CA GLN A 49 -73.70 -23.08 -57.29
C GLN A 49 -75.02 -22.42 -57.71
N VAL A 50 -75.01 -21.58 -58.76
CA VAL A 50 -76.05 -21.45 -59.83
C VAL A 50 -75.38 -20.72 -61.03
N THR A 51 -75.12 -21.35 -62.19
CA THR A 51 -75.93 -21.55 -63.42
C THR A 51 -75.94 -20.36 -64.42
N GLU A 52 -75.47 -20.64 -65.65
CA GLU A 52 -75.75 -19.94 -66.91
C GLU A 52 -77.24 -19.99 -67.30
N PRO A 53 -77.73 -19.07 -68.15
CA PRO A 53 -78.29 -19.56 -69.42
C PRO A 53 -78.10 -18.65 -70.67
N SER A 54 -78.30 -19.29 -71.83
CA SER A 54 -78.20 -18.79 -73.21
C SER A 54 -79.55 -18.33 -73.84
N THR A 55 -79.46 -17.85 -75.10
CA THR A 55 -80.47 -17.77 -76.21
C THR A 55 -81.36 -16.50 -76.25
N SER A 56 -81.86 -15.94 -77.38
CA SER A 56 -81.74 -16.11 -78.84
C SER A 56 -82.62 -15.06 -79.60
N ASP A 57 -82.12 -14.54 -80.73
CA ASP A 57 -82.75 -14.37 -82.08
C ASP A 57 -83.93 -13.38 -82.42
N ALA A 58 -83.81 -12.81 -83.65
CA ALA A 58 -84.80 -12.30 -84.64
C ALA A 58 -85.63 -10.99 -84.37
N THR A 59 -85.95 -10.05 -85.30
CA THR A 59 -86.10 -10.05 -86.79
C THR A 59 -86.35 -8.63 -87.40
N ALA A 60 -85.93 -8.43 -88.68
CA ALA A 60 -86.56 -7.72 -89.85
C ALA A 60 -86.84 -6.18 -89.93
N GLY A 61 -86.43 -5.57 -91.07
CA GLY A 61 -86.57 -4.15 -91.50
C GLY A 61 -87.87 -3.75 -92.24
N PRO A 62 -87.91 -2.65 -93.05
CA PRO A 62 -87.79 -2.79 -94.54
C PRO A 62 -87.33 -1.56 -95.40
N THR A 63 -86.81 -1.83 -96.63
CA THR A 63 -86.98 -1.17 -97.98
C THR A 63 -86.62 0.33 -98.23
N THR A 64 -86.18 0.89 -99.38
CA THR A 64 -86.17 0.60 -100.86
C THR A 64 -85.22 1.58 -101.63
N ASP A 65 -84.65 1.13 -102.78
CA ASP A 65 -84.16 1.78 -104.05
C ASP A 65 -83.68 3.26 -104.17
N PRO A 66 -82.73 3.55 -105.09
CA PRO A 66 -82.69 4.82 -105.83
C PRO A 66 -82.89 4.66 -107.34
N ALA A 67 -83.70 5.57 -107.92
CA ALA A 67 -83.72 5.91 -109.35
C ALA A 67 -83.57 7.43 -109.48
N GLY A 68 -82.89 7.86 -110.56
CA GLY A 68 -82.29 9.20 -110.69
C GLY A 68 -83.18 10.37 -111.14
N SER A 69 -82.49 11.51 -111.24
CA SER A 69 -82.75 12.75 -111.99
C SER A 69 -84.06 13.49 -111.70
N ASP A 70 -84.00 14.60 -110.99
CA ASP A 70 -84.10 15.92 -111.63
C ASP A 70 -83.75 17.05 -110.65
N SER A 71 -82.99 18.01 -111.18
CA SER A 71 -82.51 19.24 -110.56
C SER A 71 -83.66 20.20 -110.29
N ASP A 72 -83.93 20.48 -109.02
CA ASP A 72 -84.48 21.76 -108.59
C ASP A 72 -83.65 22.28 -107.41
N THR A 73 -83.28 23.56 -107.50
CA THR A 73 -82.18 24.16 -106.74
C THR A 73 -82.70 24.60 -105.37
N MET A 74 -82.59 23.72 -104.39
CA MET A 74 -82.47 24.08 -102.98
C MET A 74 -81.05 23.68 -102.62
N GLY A 75 -80.21 24.65 -102.26
CA GLY A 75 -78.83 24.41 -101.87
C GLY A 75 -78.79 23.24 -100.89
N GLU A 76 -77.98 22.24 -101.20
CA GLU A 76 -77.56 21.28 -100.18
C GLU A 76 -77.04 22.13 -99.01
N ALA A 77 -77.47 21.83 -97.78
CA ALA A 77 -76.90 22.48 -96.61
C ALA A 77 -75.39 22.22 -96.66
N VAL A 78 -74.61 23.29 -96.84
CA VAL A 78 -73.15 23.22 -96.93
C VAL A 78 -72.64 23.89 -95.68
N CYS A 79 -72.09 23.08 -94.78
CA CYS A 79 -71.47 23.57 -93.57
C CYS A 79 -70.28 24.49 -93.90
N GLY A 80 -70.19 25.63 -93.21
CA GLY A 80 -69.13 26.61 -93.37
C GLY A 80 -69.45 27.72 -94.39
N ASP A 81 -70.71 27.91 -94.80
CA ASP A 81 -71.11 28.93 -95.79
C ASP A 81 -71.62 30.26 -95.18
N GLY A 82 -71.72 30.30 -93.84
CA GLY A 82 -72.15 31.42 -93.02
C GLY A 82 -73.66 31.49 -92.82
N VAL A 83 -74.42 30.46 -93.23
CA VAL A 83 -75.89 30.43 -93.19
C VAL A 83 -76.41 29.11 -92.62
N VAL A 84 -76.79 29.13 -91.33
CA VAL A 84 -77.43 27.98 -90.65
C VAL A 84 -78.68 27.48 -91.42
N ALA A 85 -78.56 26.33 -92.06
CA ALA A 85 -79.63 25.65 -92.77
C ALA A 85 -80.52 24.83 -91.82
N ALA A 86 -81.64 24.29 -92.32
CA ALA A 86 -82.61 23.56 -91.48
C ALA A 86 -82.10 22.24 -90.90
N THR A 87 -80.97 21.73 -91.38
CA THR A 87 -80.32 20.48 -90.93
C THR A 87 -79.04 20.72 -90.13
N GLU A 88 -78.66 21.98 -89.93
CA GLU A 88 -77.44 22.40 -89.23
C GLU A 88 -77.83 22.96 -87.86
N GLU A 89 -77.02 22.67 -86.84
CA GLU A 89 -77.19 23.23 -85.50
C GLU A 89 -76.55 24.62 -85.40
N CYS A 90 -75.42 24.81 -86.11
CA CYS A 90 -74.66 26.05 -86.24
C CYS A 90 -74.02 26.14 -87.64
N ASP A 91 -73.46 27.30 -87.99
CA ASP A 91 -72.58 27.54 -89.14
C ASP A 91 -71.86 28.88 -88.91
N ASP A 92 -70.53 28.90 -88.95
CA ASP A 92 -69.72 30.11 -88.69
C ASP A 92 -68.99 30.66 -89.93
N GLY A 93 -69.25 30.09 -91.10
CA GLY A 93 -68.78 30.59 -92.38
C GLY A 93 -67.33 30.24 -92.73
N ASN A 94 -66.76 29.21 -92.12
CA ASN A 94 -65.44 28.73 -92.48
C ASN A 94 -65.26 27.20 -92.30
N ASP A 95 -64.10 26.66 -92.70
CA ASP A 95 -63.80 25.20 -92.69
C ASP A 95 -62.84 24.81 -91.53
N VAL A 96 -62.84 25.56 -90.43
CA VAL A 96 -62.06 25.28 -89.22
C VAL A 96 -62.96 24.50 -88.27
N ASP A 97 -62.43 23.45 -87.64
CA ASP A 97 -63.25 22.50 -86.87
C ASP A 97 -63.29 22.83 -85.36
N ASP A 98 -62.33 23.64 -84.90
CA ASP A 98 -62.06 23.97 -83.49
C ASP A 98 -62.48 25.41 -83.10
N ASP A 99 -63.43 26.00 -83.85
CA ASP A 99 -63.99 27.32 -83.57
C ASP A 99 -65.52 27.30 -83.31
N ALA A 100 -66.29 28.28 -83.78
CA ALA A 100 -67.65 28.50 -83.28
C ALA A 100 -68.65 27.44 -83.77
N CYS A 101 -68.30 26.68 -84.80
CA CYS A 101 -69.07 25.56 -85.31
C CYS A 101 -68.16 24.51 -85.95
N THR A 102 -68.36 23.23 -85.63
CA THR A 102 -67.63 22.15 -86.30
C THR A 102 -67.99 22.09 -87.79
N ASN A 103 -67.11 21.49 -88.61
CA ASN A 103 -67.34 21.22 -90.03
C ASN A 103 -68.47 20.20 -90.28
N ALA A 104 -68.97 19.56 -89.22
CA ALA A 104 -70.18 18.72 -89.23
C ALA A 104 -71.47 19.51 -88.94
N CYS A 105 -71.36 20.82 -88.70
CA CYS A 105 -72.45 21.73 -88.37
C CYS A 105 -73.19 21.38 -87.08
N THR A 106 -72.44 20.85 -86.13
CA THR A 106 -72.84 20.62 -84.74
C THR A 106 -72.10 21.59 -83.83
N SER A 107 -72.76 22.00 -82.74
CA SER A 107 -72.11 22.83 -81.72
C SER A 107 -70.89 22.08 -81.17
N PRO A 108 -69.73 22.74 -81.01
CA PRO A 108 -68.57 22.14 -80.38
C PRO A 108 -68.92 21.57 -79.01
N ALA A 109 -68.45 20.37 -78.71
CA ALA A 109 -68.73 19.72 -77.43
C ALA A 109 -67.63 18.75 -77.03
N CYS A 110 -67.25 18.82 -75.75
CA CYS A 110 -66.33 17.85 -75.17
C CYS A 110 -66.76 16.39 -75.40
N GLY A 111 -65.84 15.60 -75.95
CA GLY A 111 -66.01 14.21 -76.33
C GLY A 111 -66.47 14.01 -77.77
N ASP A 112 -66.39 15.03 -78.63
CA ASP A 112 -66.69 14.92 -80.07
C ASP A 112 -65.48 14.52 -80.94
N GLY A 113 -64.30 14.41 -80.33
CA GLY A 113 -63.04 14.05 -80.97
C GLY A 113 -62.30 15.22 -81.61
N ILE A 114 -62.75 16.46 -81.37
CA ILE A 114 -62.16 17.70 -81.89
C ILE A 114 -61.75 18.60 -80.71
N LEU A 115 -60.43 18.76 -80.52
CA LEU A 115 -59.88 19.60 -79.46
C LEU A 115 -60.19 21.10 -79.68
N GLN A 116 -61.05 21.67 -78.84
CA GLN A 116 -61.42 23.09 -78.84
C GLN A 116 -60.41 23.99 -78.08
N ASP A 117 -60.47 25.30 -78.30
CA ASP A 117 -59.59 26.30 -77.66
C ASP A 117 -59.68 26.32 -76.11
N ASP A 118 -60.82 25.90 -75.54
CA ASP A 118 -61.07 25.81 -74.09
C ASP A 118 -60.91 24.40 -73.51
N GLU A 119 -60.53 23.42 -74.33
CA GLU A 119 -60.27 22.04 -73.95
C GLU A 119 -58.76 21.77 -73.83
N ALA A 120 -58.38 20.95 -72.85
CA ALA A 120 -56.99 20.53 -72.69
C ALA A 120 -56.69 19.24 -73.48
N CYS A 121 -57.72 18.45 -73.76
CA CYS A 121 -57.71 17.17 -74.48
C CYS A 121 -59.11 16.90 -75.02
N ASP A 122 -59.23 16.02 -76.03
CA ASP A 122 -60.51 15.43 -76.45
C ASP A 122 -60.20 14.09 -77.14
N ASP A 123 -60.46 12.98 -76.43
CA ASP A 123 -60.32 11.61 -76.95
C ASP A 123 -61.66 11.08 -77.54
N GLY A 124 -62.65 11.94 -77.73
CA GLY A 124 -63.96 11.60 -78.27
C GLY A 124 -64.80 10.75 -77.30
N ASP A 125 -65.45 9.72 -77.86
CA ASP A 125 -66.21 8.72 -77.10
C ASP A 125 -65.36 7.98 -76.03
N ASP A 126 -64.02 8.04 -76.13
CA ASP A 126 -63.09 7.42 -75.18
C ASP A 126 -62.80 8.31 -73.94
N ASN A 127 -63.32 9.55 -73.89
CA ASN A 127 -63.25 10.40 -72.71
C ASN A 127 -63.86 9.67 -71.50
N SER A 128 -63.13 9.66 -70.39
CA SER A 128 -63.62 9.07 -69.14
C SER A 128 -62.84 9.66 -67.96
N ASP A 129 -63.48 9.73 -66.80
CA ASP A 129 -62.82 10.27 -65.61
C ASP A 129 -61.61 9.42 -65.15
N GLY A 130 -61.50 8.15 -65.59
CA GLY A 130 -60.31 7.31 -65.35
C GLY A 130 -59.33 7.24 -66.54
N GLY A 131 -59.56 8.02 -67.59
CA GLY A 131 -58.76 8.07 -68.81
C GLY A 131 -57.76 9.22 -68.82
N ALA A 132 -56.97 9.34 -69.89
CA ALA A 132 -56.05 10.46 -70.08
C ALA A 132 -56.77 11.81 -70.27
N CYS A 133 -58.01 11.74 -70.79
CA CYS A 133 -58.91 12.87 -70.93
C CYS A 133 -60.21 12.63 -70.14
N THR A 134 -60.53 13.52 -69.21
CA THR A 134 -61.73 13.41 -68.37
C THR A 134 -63.01 13.68 -69.16
N THR A 135 -64.17 13.35 -68.59
CA THR A 135 -65.46 13.67 -69.23
C THR A 135 -65.75 15.18 -69.35
N GLU A 136 -64.90 16.02 -68.78
CA GLU A 136 -64.94 17.49 -68.89
C GLU A 136 -63.76 18.06 -69.72
N CYS A 137 -63.10 17.22 -70.53
CA CYS A 137 -62.01 17.60 -71.45
C CYS A 137 -60.84 18.29 -70.77
N GLN A 138 -60.58 17.88 -69.53
CA GLN A 138 -59.39 18.23 -68.79
C GLN A 138 -58.38 17.09 -68.92
N ALA A 139 -57.10 17.44 -69.10
CA ALA A 139 -56.03 16.46 -69.05
C ALA A 139 -55.95 15.92 -67.63
N ALA A 140 -56.07 14.60 -67.48
CA ALA A 140 -56.07 13.98 -66.17
C ALA A 140 -54.69 14.16 -65.49
N SER A 141 -54.70 14.42 -64.19
CA SER A 141 -53.50 14.77 -63.44
C SER A 141 -53.58 14.33 -61.97
N CYS A 142 -52.48 13.79 -61.46
CA CYS A 142 -52.36 13.46 -60.03
C CYS A 142 -52.71 14.66 -59.13
N GLY A 143 -53.75 14.49 -58.31
CA GLY A 143 -54.32 15.50 -57.44
C GLY A 143 -55.61 16.14 -57.94
N ASP A 144 -56.20 15.67 -59.05
CA ASP A 144 -57.50 16.15 -59.55
C ASP A 144 -58.70 15.40 -58.93
N GLY A 145 -58.43 14.32 -58.19
CA GLY A 145 -59.42 13.53 -57.46
C GLY A 145 -60.04 12.41 -58.27
N PHE A 146 -59.51 12.11 -59.46
CA PHE A 146 -59.88 10.95 -60.25
C PHE A 146 -58.69 10.00 -60.41
N VAL A 147 -58.93 8.70 -60.28
CA VAL A 147 -57.87 7.69 -60.42
C VAL A 147 -57.77 7.26 -61.88
N GLN A 148 -56.64 7.57 -62.52
CA GLN A 148 -56.33 7.12 -63.88
C GLN A 148 -55.83 5.68 -63.91
N ASP A 149 -56.55 4.82 -64.62
CA ASP A 149 -56.26 3.39 -64.70
C ASP A 149 -54.87 3.13 -65.30
N GLY A 150 -53.98 2.57 -64.49
CA GLY A 150 -52.63 2.18 -64.91
C GLY A 150 -51.62 3.33 -64.99
N VAL A 151 -52.01 4.55 -64.60
CA VAL A 151 -51.12 5.71 -64.45
C VAL A 151 -50.85 5.97 -62.97
N GLU A 152 -51.89 5.89 -62.14
CA GLU A 152 -51.81 6.11 -60.70
C GLU A 152 -52.59 5.07 -59.89
N GLU A 153 -52.25 4.91 -58.62
CA GLU A 153 -52.86 3.90 -57.74
C GLU A 153 -53.96 4.50 -56.84
N CYS A 154 -53.91 5.80 -56.63
CA CYS A 154 -54.85 6.57 -55.81
C CYS A 154 -54.86 8.03 -56.26
N ASP A 155 -55.94 8.75 -55.95
CA ASP A 155 -55.96 10.20 -56.05
C ASP A 155 -56.99 10.75 -55.04
N ASP A 156 -56.49 11.24 -53.92
CA ASP A 156 -57.29 11.90 -52.88
C ASP A 156 -57.41 13.42 -53.14
N GLY A 157 -57.05 13.89 -54.35
CA GLY A 157 -57.07 15.28 -54.77
C GLY A 157 -56.05 16.15 -54.01
N ASP A 158 -56.50 17.31 -53.53
CA ASP A 158 -55.73 18.20 -52.64
C ASP A 158 -55.25 17.51 -51.34
N ALA A 159 -55.79 16.33 -50.99
CA ALA A 159 -55.39 15.58 -49.81
C ALA A 159 -54.20 14.63 -50.05
N ASN A 160 -53.68 14.53 -51.28
CA ASN A 160 -52.42 13.86 -51.57
C ASN A 160 -51.27 14.57 -50.85
N GLY A 161 -50.26 13.82 -50.40
CA GLY A 161 -49.08 14.43 -49.81
C GLY A 161 -48.25 13.52 -48.92
N PRO A 162 -47.14 14.04 -48.37
CA PRO A 162 -46.31 13.29 -47.44
C PRO A 162 -47.10 12.86 -46.20
N GLY A 163 -46.95 11.59 -45.82
CA GLY A 163 -47.63 10.94 -44.71
C GLY A 163 -49.16 10.85 -44.84
N LYS A 164 -49.68 10.85 -46.08
CA LYS A 164 -51.10 10.62 -46.40
C LYS A 164 -51.35 9.21 -46.90
N SER A 165 -52.60 8.82 -47.12
CA SER A 165 -52.91 7.52 -47.76
C SER A 165 -52.35 7.45 -49.17
N CYS A 166 -52.44 8.57 -49.88
CA CYS A 166 -51.94 8.76 -51.22
C CYS A 166 -50.81 9.80 -51.21
N ASN A 167 -49.63 9.43 -51.70
CA ASN A 167 -48.47 10.31 -51.64
C ASN A 167 -48.47 11.34 -52.78
N THR A 168 -47.45 12.22 -52.80
CA THR A 168 -47.33 13.28 -53.81
C THR A 168 -47.16 12.79 -55.26
N SER A 169 -46.91 11.49 -55.45
CA SER A 169 -46.79 10.86 -56.76
C SER A 169 -48.01 10.00 -57.12
N CYS A 170 -49.11 10.13 -56.38
CA CYS A 170 -50.34 9.35 -56.55
C CYS A 170 -50.13 7.83 -56.47
N LEU A 171 -49.18 7.44 -55.62
CA LEU A 171 -49.00 6.06 -55.19
C LEU A 171 -49.53 5.91 -53.77
N MET A 172 -50.04 4.72 -53.47
CA MET A 172 -50.43 4.38 -52.10
C MET A 172 -49.19 4.41 -51.21
N ASN A 173 -49.28 5.06 -50.06
CA ASN A 173 -48.21 4.95 -49.06
C ASN A 173 -48.22 3.53 -48.47
N VAL A 174 -47.08 2.87 -48.58
CA VAL A 174 -46.85 1.49 -48.18
C VAL A 174 -45.51 1.37 -47.47
N CYS A 175 -45.46 0.42 -46.54
CA CYS A 175 -44.29 0.22 -45.72
C CYS A 175 -43.01 0.02 -46.54
N GLY A 176 -42.02 0.85 -46.30
CA GLY A 176 -40.70 0.84 -46.93
C GLY A 176 -40.60 1.68 -48.20
N ASP A 177 -41.50 2.64 -48.42
CA ASP A 177 -41.45 3.54 -49.58
C ASP A 177 -40.73 4.87 -49.31
N GLY A 178 -40.35 5.10 -48.05
CA GLY A 178 -39.65 6.29 -47.59
C GLY A 178 -40.56 7.43 -47.11
N ASP A 179 -41.88 7.22 -47.07
CA ASP A 179 -42.87 8.20 -46.62
C ASP A 179 -43.84 7.60 -45.59
N GLN A 180 -43.58 7.85 -44.30
CA GLN A 180 -44.38 7.32 -43.19
C GLN A 180 -45.87 7.69 -43.31
N GLY A 181 -46.67 6.74 -43.75
CA GLY A 181 -48.10 6.88 -43.98
C GLY A 181 -48.94 6.90 -42.70
N PRO A 182 -50.25 7.18 -42.79
CA PRO A 182 -51.16 7.26 -41.64
C PRO A 182 -51.34 5.97 -40.85
N ARG A 183 -50.91 4.83 -41.42
CA ARG A 183 -51.05 3.48 -40.84
C ARG A 183 -49.72 2.91 -40.35
N GLU A 184 -48.65 3.70 -40.40
CA GLU A 184 -47.28 3.28 -40.15
C GLU A 184 -46.72 3.98 -38.91
N GLY A 185 -46.08 3.22 -38.03
CA GLY A 185 -45.37 3.73 -36.86
C GLY A 185 -44.00 4.32 -37.20
N CYS A 186 -43.41 3.90 -38.32
CA CYS A 186 -42.14 4.33 -38.88
C CYS A 186 -42.12 4.04 -40.39
N ASP A 187 -41.14 4.58 -41.12
CA ASP A 187 -40.75 4.13 -42.47
C ASP A 187 -39.28 4.54 -42.70
N ASP A 188 -38.41 3.60 -43.02
CA ASP A 188 -36.98 3.81 -43.31
C ASP A 188 -36.61 3.55 -44.78
N GLY A 189 -37.60 3.47 -45.65
CA GLY A 189 -37.43 3.31 -47.09
C GLY A 189 -37.13 1.88 -47.53
N ASN A 190 -37.32 0.88 -46.66
CA ASN A 190 -37.33 -0.52 -47.06
C ASN A 190 -38.15 -1.40 -46.07
N THR A 191 -38.05 -2.74 -46.20
CA THR A 191 -38.79 -3.71 -45.36
C THR A 191 -37.84 -4.75 -44.73
N GLU A 192 -36.56 -4.42 -44.62
CA GLU A 192 -35.53 -5.24 -43.98
C GLU A 192 -35.62 -5.06 -42.46
N PRO A 193 -35.91 -6.10 -41.66
CA PRO A 193 -35.96 -5.93 -40.21
C PRO A 193 -34.57 -5.61 -39.61
N GLY A 194 -34.54 -4.79 -38.57
CA GLY A 194 -33.36 -4.47 -37.77
C GLY A 194 -32.59 -3.21 -38.19
N ASP A 195 -33.12 -2.39 -39.10
CA ASP A 195 -32.52 -1.12 -39.52
C ASP A 195 -33.31 0.12 -39.05
N GLY A 196 -34.36 -0.08 -38.26
CA GLY A 196 -35.11 0.98 -37.57
C GLY A 196 -36.62 0.86 -37.75
N CYS A 197 -37.09 0.10 -38.74
CA CYS A 197 -38.48 -0.12 -39.01
C CYS A 197 -38.74 -1.58 -39.45
N SER A 198 -39.63 -2.26 -38.75
CA SER A 198 -39.97 -3.64 -39.09
C SER A 198 -40.71 -3.74 -40.44
N ASP A 199 -40.81 -4.96 -40.98
CA ASP A 199 -41.59 -5.25 -42.19
C ASP A 199 -43.11 -4.97 -42.08
N ALA A 200 -43.58 -4.70 -40.85
CA ALA A 200 -44.93 -4.27 -40.53
C ALA A 200 -45.04 -2.75 -40.24
N CYS A 201 -43.97 -2.00 -40.46
CA CYS A 201 -43.82 -0.58 -40.15
C CYS A 201 -44.12 -0.22 -38.69
N LEU A 202 -43.68 -1.10 -37.79
CA LEU A 202 -43.60 -0.83 -36.36
C LEU A 202 -42.17 -0.43 -36.04
N ALA A 203 -42.02 0.65 -35.26
CA ALA A 203 -40.73 1.18 -34.87
C ALA A 203 -39.97 0.13 -34.05
N GLU A 204 -38.77 -0.21 -34.50
CA GLU A 204 -37.90 -1.16 -33.82
C GLU A 204 -37.12 -0.42 -32.75
N SER A 205 -37.53 -0.59 -31.51
CA SER A 205 -36.96 0.18 -30.41
C SER A 205 -37.23 -0.49 -29.08
N CYS A 206 -36.19 -0.55 -28.26
CA CYS A 206 -36.30 -1.03 -26.90
C CYS A 206 -37.38 -0.28 -26.12
N GLY A 207 -38.24 -1.04 -25.43
CA GLY A 207 -39.34 -0.55 -24.62
C GLY A 207 -40.69 -0.52 -25.35
N ASN A 208 -40.83 -1.16 -26.52
CA ASN A 208 -42.09 -1.17 -27.27
C ASN A 208 -42.97 -2.41 -26.98
N ASN A 209 -42.57 -3.28 -26.05
CA ASN A 209 -43.18 -4.56 -25.68
C ASN A 209 -43.10 -5.64 -26.78
N VAL A 210 -42.18 -5.49 -27.74
CA VAL A 210 -41.90 -6.44 -28.81
C VAL A 210 -40.40 -6.68 -28.82
N VAL A 211 -39.98 -7.95 -28.85
CA VAL A 211 -38.54 -8.25 -28.96
C VAL A 211 -38.11 -8.08 -30.41
N ASP A 212 -37.42 -6.99 -30.69
CA ASP A 212 -36.98 -6.61 -32.03
C ASP A 212 -35.59 -7.19 -32.38
N ALA A 213 -35.20 -7.05 -33.65
CA ALA A 213 -33.90 -7.52 -34.10
C ALA A 213 -32.75 -6.74 -33.43
N GLY A 214 -31.94 -7.46 -32.65
CA GLY A 214 -30.82 -6.88 -31.88
C GLY A 214 -31.08 -6.84 -30.37
N GLU A 215 -32.30 -7.12 -29.94
CA GLU A 215 -32.68 -7.18 -28.52
C GLU A 215 -32.58 -8.59 -27.96
N GLY A 216 -32.17 -8.72 -26.70
CA GLY A 216 -32.20 -10.00 -25.97
C GLY A 216 -33.58 -10.30 -25.37
N CYS A 217 -34.33 -9.24 -25.09
CA CYS A 217 -35.65 -9.19 -24.47
C CYS A 217 -36.20 -7.76 -24.64
N ASP A 218 -37.49 -7.52 -24.36
CA ASP A 218 -38.06 -6.16 -24.29
C ASP A 218 -38.91 -6.03 -23.02
N ASP A 219 -38.60 -5.03 -22.21
CA ASP A 219 -39.24 -4.79 -20.91
C ASP A 219 -40.33 -3.69 -20.94
N GLY A 220 -40.61 -3.11 -22.10
CA GLY A 220 -41.51 -1.97 -22.18
C GLY A 220 -40.97 -0.70 -21.48
N MET A 221 -39.68 -0.68 -21.11
CA MET A 221 -39.03 0.37 -20.32
C MET A 221 -39.80 0.68 -19.03
N ASN A 222 -40.07 -0.35 -18.24
CA ASN A 222 -40.97 -0.24 -17.09
C ASN A 222 -40.30 0.39 -15.84
N GLY A 223 -38.96 0.55 -15.88
CA GLY A 223 -38.15 1.11 -14.80
C GLY A 223 -37.64 0.10 -13.77
N ASP A 224 -37.97 -1.18 -13.92
CA ASP A 224 -37.50 -2.31 -13.11
C ASP A 224 -36.43 -3.07 -13.91
N ASN A 225 -35.18 -3.06 -13.42
CA ASN A 225 -34.07 -3.71 -14.11
C ASN A 225 -33.81 -5.14 -13.58
N ASP A 226 -34.71 -5.70 -12.77
CA ASP A 226 -34.56 -7.01 -12.10
C ASP A 226 -35.75 -7.96 -12.32
N ASP A 227 -36.61 -7.71 -13.32
CA ASP A 227 -37.78 -8.55 -13.61
C ASP A 227 -37.58 -9.54 -14.78
N GLY A 228 -36.33 -9.67 -15.24
CA GLY A 228 -35.90 -10.60 -16.28
C GLY A 228 -35.48 -9.92 -17.58
N CYS A 229 -35.73 -8.62 -17.73
CA CYS A 229 -35.20 -7.78 -18.79
C CYS A 229 -34.87 -6.39 -18.24
N THR A 230 -33.81 -5.76 -18.70
CA THR A 230 -33.47 -4.39 -18.30
C THR A 230 -34.15 -3.38 -19.22
N ASP A 231 -34.20 -2.11 -18.81
CA ASP A 231 -34.66 -0.99 -19.65
C ASP A 231 -33.78 -0.77 -20.90
N LEU A 232 -32.64 -1.47 -20.98
CA LEU A 232 -31.72 -1.48 -22.12
C LEU A 232 -31.92 -2.70 -23.04
N CYS A 233 -32.98 -3.48 -22.83
CA CYS A 233 -33.32 -4.66 -23.62
C CYS A 233 -32.22 -5.73 -23.65
N THR A 234 -31.44 -5.74 -22.57
CA THR A 234 -30.47 -6.76 -22.23
C THR A 234 -30.96 -7.58 -21.05
N THR A 235 -30.62 -8.87 -21.03
CA THR A 235 -30.90 -9.72 -19.89
C THR A 235 -30.04 -9.28 -18.68
N PRO A 236 -30.60 -9.22 -17.47
CA PRO A 236 -29.85 -8.91 -16.25
C PRO A 236 -28.57 -9.74 -16.13
N SER A 237 -27.45 -9.09 -15.83
CA SER A 237 -26.18 -9.76 -15.61
C SER A 237 -25.20 -8.92 -14.81
N CYS A 238 -24.50 -9.57 -13.87
CA CYS A 238 -23.34 -9.00 -13.21
C CYS A 238 -22.35 -8.28 -14.15
N GLY A 239 -22.07 -7.02 -13.82
CA GLY A 239 -21.22 -6.09 -14.55
C GLY A 239 -21.97 -5.18 -15.53
N ASP A 240 -23.30 -5.13 -15.49
CA ASP A 240 -24.11 -4.28 -16.36
C ASP A 240 -24.48 -2.91 -15.74
N GLY A 241 -24.08 -2.66 -14.50
CA GLY A 241 -24.29 -1.40 -13.77
C GLY A 241 -25.60 -1.33 -12.98
N PHE A 242 -26.37 -2.42 -12.93
CA PHE A 242 -27.57 -2.52 -12.11
C PHE A 242 -27.40 -3.62 -11.06
N ILE A 243 -27.78 -3.32 -9.82
CA ILE A 243 -27.81 -4.34 -8.76
C ILE A 243 -29.09 -5.16 -8.92
N GLN A 244 -28.95 -6.45 -9.20
CA GLN A 244 -30.05 -7.38 -9.42
C GLN A 244 -30.18 -8.39 -8.27
N ASP A 245 -31.16 -8.16 -7.40
CA ASP A 245 -31.43 -9.01 -6.23
C ASP A 245 -31.83 -10.44 -6.66
N SER A 246 -32.48 -10.59 -7.81
CA SER A 246 -32.86 -11.90 -8.37
C SER A 246 -31.66 -12.79 -8.71
N LEU A 247 -30.50 -12.18 -9.02
CA LEU A 247 -29.22 -12.85 -9.25
C LEU A 247 -28.34 -12.95 -8.00
N MET A 248 -28.83 -12.46 -6.85
CA MET A 248 -28.11 -12.38 -5.57
C MET A 248 -26.87 -11.46 -5.62
N GLU A 249 -26.94 -10.40 -6.40
CA GLU A 249 -25.88 -9.39 -6.45
C GLU A 249 -25.92 -8.51 -5.20
N ALA A 250 -24.75 -8.30 -4.60
CA ALA A 250 -24.60 -7.40 -3.45
C ALA A 250 -24.15 -6.00 -3.87
N CYS A 251 -23.57 -5.88 -5.06
CA CYS A 251 -23.02 -4.68 -5.66
C CYS A 251 -22.94 -4.89 -7.18
N ASP A 252 -22.86 -3.78 -7.92
CA ASP A 252 -22.55 -3.79 -9.34
C ASP A 252 -21.96 -2.43 -9.74
N ASP A 253 -20.64 -2.39 -9.96
CA ASP A 253 -19.93 -1.20 -10.45
C ASP A 253 -19.79 -1.25 -11.99
N GLY A 254 -20.56 -2.10 -12.66
CA GLY A 254 -20.57 -2.27 -14.10
C GLY A 254 -19.23 -2.82 -14.62
N PRO A 255 -18.67 -2.23 -15.69
CA PRO A 255 -17.35 -2.59 -16.22
C PRO A 255 -16.19 -2.43 -15.23
N ASP A 256 -16.39 -1.69 -14.13
CA ASP A 256 -15.37 -1.45 -13.11
C ASP A 256 -15.31 -2.54 -12.03
N ASN A 257 -16.20 -3.56 -12.09
CA ASN A 257 -16.10 -4.75 -11.25
C ASN A 257 -14.72 -5.41 -11.37
N SER A 258 -14.13 -5.78 -10.23
CA SER A 258 -12.77 -6.33 -10.17
C SER A 258 -12.56 -7.13 -8.89
N ASP A 259 -11.85 -8.24 -8.98
CA ASP A 259 -11.46 -9.06 -7.82
C ASP A 259 -10.48 -8.36 -6.87
N ALA A 260 -10.07 -7.12 -7.19
CA ALA A 260 -9.27 -6.26 -6.32
C ALA A 260 -10.01 -4.97 -5.89
N ALA A 261 -11.30 -4.85 -6.18
CA ALA A 261 -12.12 -3.69 -5.85
C ALA A 261 -13.22 -4.03 -4.84
N MET A 262 -13.98 -3.00 -4.41
CA MET A 262 -15.08 -3.20 -3.47
C MET A 262 -16.18 -4.13 -3.99
N CYS A 263 -16.37 -4.16 -5.31
CA CYS A 263 -17.26 -5.09 -5.99
C CYS A 263 -16.46 -6.07 -6.85
N THR A 264 -16.52 -7.35 -6.47
CA THR A 264 -15.79 -8.42 -7.16
C THR A 264 -16.33 -8.67 -8.57
N SER A 265 -15.59 -9.41 -9.40
CA SER A 265 -16.07 -9.80 -10.74
C SER A 265 -17.30 -10.72 -10.72
N GLN A 266 -17.73 -11.15 -9.53
CA GLN A 266 -18.92 -11.97 -9.30
C GLN A 266 -20.06 -11.19 -8.62
N CYS A 267 -19.98 -9.85 -8.56
CA CYS A 267 -20.99 -8.97 -7.97
C CYS A 267 -21.28 -9.26 -6.50
N VAL A 268 -20.25 -9.76 -5.81
CA VAL A 268 -20.24 -9.90 -4.36
C VAL A 268 -19.34 -8.80 -3.81
N ALA A 269 -19.73 -8.20 -2.69
CA ALA A 269 -18.89 -7.22 -2.00
C ALA A 269 -17.62 -7.90 -1.48
N ALA A 270 -16.46 -7.28 -1.70
CA ALA A 270 -15.19 -7.76 -1.16
C ALA A 270 -15.18 -7.68 0.38
N PHE A 271 -14.56 -8.67 1.03
CA PHE A 271 -14.38 -8.66 2.47
C PHE A 271 -13.20 -9.53 2.92
N CYS A 272 -12.52 -9.08 3.97
CA CYS A 272 -11.47 -9.84 4.62
C CYS A 272 -11.86 -11.29 4.97
N GLY A 273 -11.12 -12.23 4.41
CA GLY A 273 -11.30 -13.68 4.53
C GLY A 273 -12.04 -14.32 3.35
N ASP A 274 -12.27 -13.58 2.25
CA ASP A 274 -12.88 -14.12 1.02
C ASP A 274 -11.85 -14.73 0.04
N GLY A 275 -10.55 -14.54 0.31
CA GLY A 275 -9.43 -15.04 -0.50
C GLY A 275 -9.08 -14.15 -1.69
N LEU A 276 -9.60 -12.93 -1.75
CA LEU A 276 -9.27 -11.90 -2.73
C LEU A 276 -8.72 -10.67 -2.00
N VAL A 277 -7.64 -10.07 -2.51
CA VAL A 277 -7.06 -8.88 -1.87
C VAL A 277 -7.80 -7.64 -2.34
N TRP A 278 -8.58 -7.01 -1.46
CA TRP A 278 -9.20 -5.71 -1.75
C TRP A 278 -8.15 -4.60 -1.72
N GLN A 279 -7.77 -4.13 -2.91
CA GLN A 279 -6.70 -3.14 -3.07
C GLN A 279 -6.98 -1.87 -2.26
N ASP A 280 -5.93 -1.38 -1.57
CA ASP A 280 -5.92 -0.19 -0.71
C ASP A 280 -6.76 -0.31 0.58
N ASN A 281 -7.42 -1.45 0.81
CA ASN A 281 -8.24 -1.74 1.99
C ASN A 281 -7.69 -2.91 2.82
N GLU A 282 -7.01 -3.85 2.18
CA GLU A 282 -6.40 -5.05 2.78
C GLU A 282 -4.97 -5.22 2.25
N GLU A 283 -4.05 -5.67 3.12
CA GLU A 283 -2.65 -5.92 2.75
C GLU A 283 -2.47 -7.33 2.20
N CYS A 284 -3.30 -8.26 2.68
CA CYS A 284 -3.30 -9.67 2.34
C CYS A 284 -4.71 -10.26 2.50
N ASP A 285 -4.97 -11.40 1.86
CA ASP A 285 -6.16 -12.21 2.11
C ASP A 285 -5.89 -13.68 1.72
N GLU A 286 -5.68 -14.52 2.73
CA GLU A 286 -5.51 -15.98 2.58
C GLU A 286 -6.83 -16.73 2.87
N GLY A 287 -7.94 -16.00 2.81
CA GLY A 287 -9.29 -16.50 2.97
C GLY A 287 -9.52 -17.13 4.35
N PRO A 288 -10.04 -18.37 4.41
CA PRO A 288 -10.20 -19.10 5.67
C PRO A 288 -8.90 -19.38 6.44
N ASN A 289 -7.72 -19.13 5.85
CA ASN A 289 -6.43 -19.33 6.52
C ASN A 289 -5.92 -18.07 7.23
N ASN A 290 -6.65 -16.94 7.17
CA ASN A 290 -6.34 -15.76 7.94
C ASN A 290 -6.38 -16.09 9.44
N ALA A 291 -5.31 -15.77 10.15
CA ALA A 291 -5.20 -15.99 11.59
C ALA A 291 -4.13 -15.08 12.20
N ASP A 292 -4.33 -14.70 13.45
CA ASP A 292 -3.41 -13.84 14.22
C ASP A 292 -1.97 -14.38 14.30
N ASP A 293 -1.79 -15.69 14.15
CA ASP A 293 -0.51 -16.41 14.14
C ASP A 293 -0.07 -16.87 12.74
N ALA A 294 -0.72 -16.40 11.67
CA ALA A 294 -0.39 -16.69 10.28
C ALA A 294 0.22 -15.48 9.56
N ALA A 295 0.67 -15.67 8.32
CA ALA A 295 1.24 -14.59 7.50
C ALA A 295 0.26 -13.43 7.31
N CYS A 296 -1.02 -13.77 7.10
CA CYS A 296 -2.11 -12.81 6.98
C CYS A 296 -2.99 -12.91 8.23
N LYS A 297 -3.13 -11.78 8.94
CA LYS A 297 -3.90 -11.74 10.18
C LYS A 297 -5.39 -11.85 9.93
N ALA A 298 -6.15 -12.10 11.00
CA ALA A 298 -7.62 -12.18 10.94
C ALA A 298 -8.29 -10.86 10.53
N ASP A 299 -7.56 -9.74 10.59
CA ASP A 299 -8.00 -8.41 10.14
C ASP A 299 -7.41 -7.99 8.78
N CYS A 300 -6.79 -8.93 8.05
CA CYS A 300 -6.21 -8.73 6.72
C CYS A 300 -5.07 -7.70 6.65
N THR A 301 -4.36 -7.55 7.77
CA THR A 301 -3.03 -6.93 7.81
C THR A 301 -1.95 -8.01 7.77
N ASP A 302 -0.79 -7.67 7.22
CA ASP A 302 0.34 -8.57 7.22
C ASP A 302 0.87 -8.77 8.66
N ASN A 303 1.39 -9.96 8.93
CA ASN A 303 2.15 -10.24 10.14
C ASN A 303 3.58 -9.73 9.97
N VAL A 304 3.96 -8.75 10.79
CA VAL A 304 5.23 -8.05 10.69
C VAL A 304 5.86 -7.89 12.07
N CYS A 305 7.17 -8.10 12.12
CA CYS A 305 7.92 -7.89 13.34
C CYS A 305 7.73 -6.48 13.91
N GLY A 306 7.41 -6.40 15.20
CA GLY A 306 7.13 -5.17 15.94
C GLY A 306 5.65 -4.78 16.00
N ASP A 307 4.71 -5.65 15.62
CA ASP A 307 3.27 -5.33 15.57
C ASP A 307 2.45 -5.82 16.77
N GLY A 308 3.08 -6.58 17.67
CA GLY A 308 2.53 -7.10 18.91
C GLY A 308 1.92 -8.49 18.77
N GLN A 309 2.01 -9.11 17.60
CA GLN A 309 1.58 -10.47 17.32
C GLN A 309 2.78 -11.31 16.89
N VAL A 310 2.79 -12.60 17.25
CA VAL A 310 3.91 -13.49 16.91
C VAL A 310 3.49 -14.36 15.74
N TYR A 311 4.19 -14.22 14.61
CA TYR A 311 4.01 -15.12 13.47
C TYR A 311 4.63 -16.51 13.77
N GLU A 312 3.79 -17.51 14.07
CA GLU A 312 4.26 -18.83 14.50
C GLU A 312 5.17 -19.50 13.44
N GLY A 313 6.38 -19.87 13.87
CA GLY A 313 7.37 -20.54 13.04
C GLY A 313 8.22 -19.61 12.17
N VAL A 314 7.92 -18.31 12.15
CA VAL A 314 8.76 -17.27 11.52
C VAL A 314 9.43 -16.40 12.58
N GLU A 315 8.67 -15.99 13.59
CA GLU A 315 9.13 -15.12 14.68
C GLU A 315 9.28 -15.91 15.99
N ALA A 316 10.30 -15.58 16.78
CA ALA A 316 10.52 -16.20 18.09
C ALA A 316 9.88 -15.40 19.23
N CYS A 317 9.70 -14.09 19.02
CA CYS A 317 9.01 -13.14 19.90
C CYS A 317 8.50 -11.97 19.06
N ASP A 318 7.63 -11.15 19.65
CA ASP A 318 7.22 -9.84 19.17
C ASP A 318 6.70 -9.07 20.40
N ASP A 319 7.13 -7.82 20.60
CA ASP A 319 6.68 -6.96 21.70
C ASP A 319 6.02 -5.65 21.26
N GLY A 320 5.66 -5.56 19.98
CA GLY A 320 4.83 -4.49 19.44
C GLY A 320 5.52 -3.16 19.25
N ASN A 321 6.86 -3.15 19.13
CA ASN A 321 7.60 -1.94 18.85
C ASN A 321 8.92 -2.20 18.11
N ASP A 322 9.57 -1.11 17.65
CA ASP A 322 10.83 -1.13 16.89
C ASP A 322 12.06 -0.77 17.76
N ILE A 323 12.10 -1.23 19.01
CA ILE A 323 13.23 -0.99 19.93
C ILE A 323 14.00 -2.31 20.11
N ASP A 324 15.30 -2.30 19.83
CA ASP A 324 16.12 -3.52 19.82
C ASP A 324 16.52 -4.03 21.23
N ASP A 325 16.49 -3.16 22.25
CA ASP A 325 17.09 -3.38 23.58
C ASP A 325 16.08 -3.72 24.70
N ASP A 326 14.87 -4.14 24.35
CA ASP A 326 13.80 -4.52 25.28
C ASP A 326 13.45 -6.03 25.24
N MET A 327 12.18 -6.41 25.06
CA MET A 327 11.74 -7.80 25.26
C MET A 327 11.94 -8.65 23.99
N CYS A 328 12.01 -8.00 22.82
CA CYS A 328 12.23 -8.63 21.53
C CYS A 328 13.10 -7.74 20.65
N THR A 329 14.03 -8.32 19.91
CA THR A 329 14.80 -7.55 18.92
C THR A 329 13.94 -7.17 17.72
N ASN A 330 14.33 -6.13 16.96
CA ASN A 330 13.68 -5.72 15.71
C ASN A 330 13.81 -6.76 14.58
N ALA A 331 14.53 -7.85 14.83
CA ALA A 331 14.59 -9.02 13.97
C ALA A 331 13.69 -10.17 14.46
N CYS A 332 12.82 -9.90 15.44
CA CYS A 332 11.90 -10.83 16.09
C CYS A 332 12.55 -12.09 16.63
N LYS A 333 13.73 -11.89 17.21
CA LYS A 333 14.49 -12.89 17.95
C LYS A 333 14.53 -12.53 19.41
N THR A 334 14.49 -13.57 20.24
CA THR A 334 14.64 -13.42 21.68
C THR A 334 15.99 -12.79 22.00
N PRO A 335 16.03 -11.71 22.81
CA PRO A 335 17.25 -11.07 23.27
C PRO A 335 18.26 -12.08 23.82
N ALA A 336 19.52 -12.00 23.40
CA ALA A 336 20.55 -12.91 23.89
C ALA A 336 21.95 -12.30 23.85
N CYS A 337 22.66 -12.40 24.98
CA CYS A 337 24.07 -12.05 25.05
C CYS A 337 24.92 -12.67 23.92
N GLY A 338 25.68 -11.81 23.25
CA GLY A 338 26.49 -12.13 22.08
C GLY A 338 25.78 -11.90 20.74
N ASP A 339 24.63 -11.21 20.72
CA ASP A 339 23.92 -10.83 19.50
C ASP A 339 24.31 -9.44 18.96
N GLY A 340 25.12 -8.68 19.71
CA GLY A 340 25.63 -7.37 19.34
C GLY A 340 24.70 -6.21 19.73
N ILE A 341 23.64 -6.47 20.49
CA ILE A 341 22.72 -5.48 21.04
C ILE A 341 22.83 -5.54 22.56
N VAL A 342 23.09 -4.39 23.21
CA VAL A 342 23.16 -4.34 24.67
C VAL A 342 21.76 -4.36 25.26
N GLN A 343 21.34 -5.50 25.80
CA GLN A 343 20.00 -5.72 26.34
C GLN A 343 19.84 -5.22 27.77
N MET A 344 18.60 -5.10 28.27
CA MET A 344 18.36 -4.73 29.65
C MET A 344 18.89 -5.78 30.64
N GLY A 345 20.02 -5.47 31.30
CA GLY A 345 20.72 -6.34 32.24
C GLY A 345 22.12 -6.73 31.79
N GLU A 346 22.49 -6.37 30.56
CA GLU A 346 23.84 -6.48 30.02
C GLU A 346 24.60 -5.17 30.25
N GLU A 347 25.91 -5.28 30.50
CA GLU A 347 26.79 -4.12 30.65
C GLU A 347 27.49 -3.78 29.33
N CYS A 348 27.56 -4.76 28.42
CA CYS A 348 28.23 -4.70 27.12
C CYS A 348 27.73 -5.87 26.24
N ASP A 349 27.84 -5.74 24.92
CA ASP A 349 27.61 -6.84 23.97
C ASP A 349 28.37 -6.53 22.66
N ASN A 350 29.54 -7.16 22.49
CA ASN A 350 30.35 -7.07 21.27
C ASN A 350 29.95 -8.15 20.25
N GLY A 351 28.80 -8.79 20.44
CA GLY A 351 28.29 -9.84 19.58
C GLY A 351 29.18 -11.09 19.61
N PRO A 352 29.49 -11.67 18.44
CA PRO A 352 30.42 -12.78 18.33
C PRO A 352 31.85 -12.51 18.86
N ASP A 353 32.20 -11.24 19.07
CA ASP A 353 33.52 -10.81 19.57
C ASP A 353 33.58 -10.75 21.10
N ASN A 354 32.51 -11.11 21.82
CA ASN A 354 32.58 -11.32 23.27
C ASN A 354 33.67 -12.36 23.61
N ASP A 355 34.55 -12.01 24.53
CA ASP A 355 35.66 -12.85 24.97
C ASP A 355 35.95 -12.57 26.45
N ASN A 356 36.21 -13.63 27.22
CA ASN A 356 36.55 -13.46 28.63
C ASN A 356 37.87 -12.73 28.85
N ALA A 357 38.73 -12.60 27.82
CA ALA A 357 39.96 -11.81 27.87
C ALA A 357 39.82 -10.39 27.29
N ALA A 358 38.63 -9.98 26.86
CA ALA A 358 38.35 -8.67 26.29
C ALA A 358 37.54 -7.79 27.26
N ASP A 359 37.24 -6.56 26.85
CA ASP A 359 36.42 -5.61 27.61
C ASP A 359 34.99 -6.12 27.89
N CYS A 360 34.45 -6.96 26.99
CA CYS A 360 33.16 -7.61 27.16
C CYS A 360 33.25 -9.14 27.21
N LYS A 361 32.88 -9.70 28.36
CA LYS A 361 32.94 -11.16 28.60
C LYS A 361 31.81 -11.91 27.89
N LEU A 362 31.95 -13.23 27.76
CA LEU A 362 30.97 -14.12 27.12
C LEU A 362 29.58 -14.13 27.77
N ASN A 363 29.45 -13.55 28.96
CA ASN A 363 28.18 -13.39 29.68
C ASN A 363 27.69 -11.93 29.73
N CYS A 364 28.24 -11.05 28.87
CA CYS A 364 27.81 -9.66 28.71
C CYS A 364 27.93 -8.82 29.98
N THR A 365 28.95 -9.13 30.77
CA THR A 365 29.40 -8.29 31.89
C THR A 365 30.75 -7.69 31.55
N ALA A 366 31.01 -6.47 32.01
CA ALA A 366 32.28 -5.81 31.75
C ALA A 366 33.42 -6.57 32.44
N ALA A 367 34.58 -6.60 31.79
CA ALA A 367 35.81 -7.07 32.43
C ALA A 367 36.23 -6.10 33.55
N VAL A 368 36.56 -6.65 34.71
CA VAL A 368 36.99 -5.89 35.87
C VAL A 368 38.05 -6.65 36.64
N CYS A 369 39.05 -5.91 37.13
CA CYS A 369 40.06 -6.47 38.02
C CYS A 369 39.46 -7.20 39.23
N GLY A 370 39.89 -8.44 39.41
CA GLY A 370 39.43 -9.38 40.43
C GLY A 370 38.25 -10.24 40.02
N ASP A 371 37.92 -10.35 38.73
CA ASP A 371 36.81 -11.18 38.24
C ASP A 371 37.21 -12.61 37.84
N GLY A 372 38.52 -12.92 37.88
CA GLY A 372 39.09 -14.22 37.57
C GLY A 372 39.46 -14.43 36.11
N PHE A 373 39.36 -13.40 35.26
CA PHE A 373 39.84 -13.41 33.89
C PHE A 373 40.79 -12.24 33.63
N VAL A 374 41.89 -12.51 32.94
CA VAL A 374 42.86 -11.45 32.60
C VAL A 374 42.31 -10.62 31.45
N TRP A 375 42.00 -9.35 31.71
CA TRP A 375 41.65 -8.39 30.66
C TRP A 375 42.89 -7.98 29.86
N ALA A 376 43.00 -8.51 28.64
CA ALA A 376 44.15 -8.28 27.78
C ALA A 376 44.41 -6.78 27.55
N ASP A 377 45.69 -6.40 27.62
CA ASP A 377 46.20 -5.03 27.49
C ASP A 377 45.81 -4.04 28.61
N ASN A 378 44.94 -4.44 29.53
CA ASN A 378 44.48 -3.62 30.65
C ASN A 378 44.96 -4.15 32.03
N GLU A 379 45.19 -5.45 32.15
CA GLU A 379 45.60 -6.14 33.37
C GLU A 379 46.73 -7.13 33.05
N GLU A 380 47.71 -7.25 33.96
CA GLU A 380 48.84 -8.18 33.81
C GLU A 380 48.51 -9.56 34.37
N CYS A 381 47.65 -9.60 35.41
CA CYS A 381 47.21 -10.78 36.11
C CYS A 381 45.78 -10.59 36.63
N ASP A 382 45.07 -11.69 36.88
CA ASP A 382 43.79 -11.68 37.61
C ASP A 382 43.58 -13.05 38.28
N GLU A 383 43.73 -13.10 39.60
CA GLU A 383 43.50 -14.28 40.44
C GLU A 383 42.13 -14.20 41.14
N GLY A 384 41.25 -13.36 40.62
CA GLY A 384 39.89 -13.15 41.08
C GLY A 384 39.85 -12.61 42.52
N PRO A 385 39.04 -13.22 43.40
CA PRO A 385 38.99 -12.87 44.83
C PRO A 385 40.30 -13.04 45.59
N ASN A 386 41.34 -13.64 45.00
CA ASN A 386 42.65 -13.81 45.64
C ASN A 386 43.61 -12.65 45.35
N ASN A 387 43.21 -11.66 44.55
CA ASN A 387 43.99 -10.44 44.36
C ASN A 387 44.15 -9.72 45.69
N ALA A 388 45.38 -9.39 46.06
CA ALA A 388 45.70 -8.69 47.29
C ALA A 388 47.06 -7.99 47.17
N ASP A 389 47.26 -6.91 47.93
CA ASP A 389 48.53 -6.18 47.93
C ASP A 389 49.72 -7.01 48.45
N ASP A 390 49.46 -8.16 49.08
CA ASP A 390 50.46 -9.12 49.55
C ASP A 390 50.45 -10.45 48.75
N ALA A 391 49.80 -10.48 47.59
CA ALA A 391 49.70 -11.65 46.70
C ALA A 391 50.47 -11.45 45.39
N ALA A 392 50.62 -12.53 44.61
CA ALA A 392 51.31 -12.51 43.31
C ALA A 392 50.66 -11.54 42.32
N CYS A 393 49.32 -11.45 42.40
CA CYS A 393 48.54 -10.48 41.68
C CYS A 393 48.02 -9.44 42.67
N THR A 394 48.43 -8.19 42.47
CA THR A 394 48.09 -7.07 43.36
C THR A 394 46.60 -6.76 43.31
N SER A 395 46.08 -5.98 44.28
CA SER A 395 44.67 -5.55 44.25
C SER A 395 44.30 -4.66 43.05
N MET A 396 45.30 -4.22 42.29
CA MET A 396 45.19 -3.41 41.08
C MET A 396 45.47 -4.22 39.80
N CYS A 397 45.54 -5.56 39.87
CA CYS A 397 45.75 -6.46 38.72
C CYS A 397 47.07 -6.22 37.97
N ALA A 398 48.09 -5.78 38.70
CA ALA A 398 49.47 -5.79 38.27
C ALA A 398 50.20 -6.97 38.92
N ASP A 399 51.18 -7.54 38.23
CA ASP A 399 52.08 -8.52 38.83
C ASP A 399 52.85 -7.85 39.98
N ALA A 400 52.99 -8.54 41.11
CA ALA A 400 53.83 -8.05 42.22
C ALA A 400 55.31 -8.10 41.80
N VAL A 401 56.03 -6.99 41.95
CA VAL A 401 57.43 -6.85 41.51
C VAL A 401 58.26 -6.16 42.59
N CYS A 402 59.41 -6.74 42.91
CA CYS A 402 60.44 -6.08 43.70
C CYS A 402 60.72 -4.62 43.29
N GLY A 403 60.56 -3.70 44.23
CA GLY A 403 60.70 -2.26 44.08
C GLY A 403 59.39 -1.53 43.73
N ASP A 404 58.23 -2.16 43.85
CA ASP A 404 56.91 -1.55 43.58
C ASP A 404 56.25 -0.91 44.82
N GLY A 405 56.85 -1.12 46.00
CA GLY A 405 56.42 -0.60 47.29
C GLY A 405 55.48 -1.54 48.06
N LEU A 406 55.21 -2.73 47.53
CA LEU A 406 54.36 -3.76 48.12
C LEU A 406 55.20 -5.01 48.42
N VAL A 407 55.05 -5.58 49.61
CA VAL A 407 55.80 -6.78 49.99
C VAL A 407 54.99 -8.03 49.64
N PHE A 408 55.43 -8.78 48.64
CA PHE A 408 54.79 -10.05 48.29
C PHE A 408 55.08 -11.12 49.35
N ALA A 409 54.08 -11.42 50.19
CA ALA A 409 54.22 -12.27 51.35
C ALA A 409 54.67 -13.70 50.99
N GLY A 410 55.86 -14.07 51.49
CA GLY A 410 56.43 -15.41 51.30
C GLY A 410 57.23 -15.59 50.01
N VAL A 411 57.34 -14.55 49.18
CA VAL A 411 58.24 -14.50 48.01
C VAL A 411 59.37 -13.51 48.21
N GLU A 412 59.09 -12.34 48.81
CA GLU A 412 60.07 -11.26 49.03
C GLU A 412 60.24 -10.94 50.53
N GLU A 413 61.47 -10.60 50.95
CA GLU A 413 61.77 -10.28 52.36
C GLU A 413 61.57 -8.80 52.71
N CYS A 414 61.69 -7.92 51.71
CA CYS A 414 61.52 -6.47 51.79
C CYS A 414 61.09 -5.92 50.42
N ASP A 415 60.60 -4.67 50.40
CA ASP A 415 60.39 -3.85 49.20
C ASP A 415 60.45 -2.37 49.64
N ASP A 416 61.27 -1.56 49.00
CA ASP A 416 61.45 -0.13 49.31
C ASP A 416 60.97 0.82 48.21
N GLY A 417 60.15 0.31 47.28
CA GLY A 417 59.45 1.08 46.25
C GLY A 417 60.36 1.68 45.18
N ASN A 418 61.58 1.16 45.04
CA ASN A 418 62.49 1.58 43.98
C ASN A 418 63.46 0.46 43.56
N ASN A 419 64.19 0.68 42.44
CA ASN A 419 65.13 -0.30 41.89
C ASN A 419 66.60 0.10 42.12
N VAL A 420 66.94 0.48 43.34
CA VAL A 420 68.31 0.79 43.77
C VAL A 420 68.83 -0.36 44.64
N ASP A 421 70.07 -0.84 44.40
CA ASP A 421 70.60 -2.04 45.08
C ASP A 421 71.21 -1.77 46.47
N ASN A 422 71.30 -0.51 46.90
CA ASN A 422 72.18 -0.09 48.00
C ASN A 422 71.50 0.75 49.09
N ASP A 423 70.20 0.60 49.21
CA ASP A 423 69.32 1.18 50.21
C ASP A 423 68.61 0.09 51.03
N GLU A 424 67.36 0.33 51.43
CA GLU A 424 66.69 -0.43 52.48
C GLU A 424 66.35 -1.86 52.03
N CYS A 425 66.19 -2.08 50.72
CA CYS A 425 66.03 -3.39 50.09
C CYS A 425 66.98 -3.54 48.89
N ALA A 426 67.44 -4.76 48.57
CA ALA A 426 68.19 -5.01 47.34
C ALA A 426 67.22 -5.25 46.16
N ASN A 427 67.66 -5.08 44.91
CA ASN A 427 66.81 -5.33 43.72
C ASN A 427 66.42 -6.81 43.54
N ASP A 428 66.97 -7.72 44.35
CA ASP A 428 66.55 -9.12 44.42
C ASP A 428 65.60 -9.40 45.60
N CYS A 429 65.09 -8.35 46.23
CA CYS A 429 64.14 -8.36 47.33
C CYS A 429 64.60 -9.16 48.56
N THR A 430 65.92 -9.18 48.75
CA THR A 430 66.55 -9.64 49.97
C THR A 430 66.91 -8.45 50.86
N SER A 431 66.79 -8.65 52.17
CA SER A 431 67.12 -7.61 53.14
C SER A 431 68.63 -7.30 53.08
N ASN A 432 68.99 -6.08 52.68
CA ASN A 432 70.38 -5.66 52.48
C ASN A 432 71.08 -5.40 53.83
N SER A 433 71.42 -6.46 54.56
CA SER A 433 72.19 -6.36 55.79
C SER A 433 73.69 -6.30 55.47
N ALA A 434 74.23 -5.10 55.22
CA ALA A 434 75.63 -4.85 54.83
C ALA A 434 76.71 -5.28 55.85
N CYS A 435 76.34 -5.70 57.07
CA CYS A 435 77.27 -6.10 58.13
C CYS A 435 77.05 -7.56 58.59
N PRO A 436 78.11 -8.39 58.75
CA PRO A 436 77.98 -9.79 59.14
C PRO A 436 77.29 -9.97 60.51
N PRO A 437 76.57 -11.08 60.75
CA PRO A 437 75.94 -11.36 62.04
C PRO A 437 76.91 -11.25 63.23
N GLY A 438 76.46 -10.56 64.29
CA GLY A 438 77.29 -10.26 65.46
C GLY A 438 78.15 -8.99 65.31
N THR A 439 77.85 -8.16 64.31
CA THR A 439 78.35 -6.79 64.14
C THR A 439 77.19 -5.80 64.04
N ALA A 440 77.47 -4.50 64.22
CA ALA A 440 76.50 -3.41 64.14
C ALA A 440 76.92 -2.40 63.08
N ASP A 441 76.04 -2.03 62.15
CA ASP A 441 76.31 -0.95 61.19
C ASP A 441 75.98 0.41 61.83
N VAL A 442 77.02 1.19 62.11
CA VAL A 442 76.87 2.56 62.60
C VAL A 442 77.82 3.48 61.83
N ASN A 443 77.25 4.45 61.13
CA ASN A 443 77.95 5.42 60.27
C ASN A 443 78.79 4.76 59.15
N GLY A 444 78.31 3.67 58.56
CA GLY A 444 78.98 2.99 57.44
C GLY A 444 80.20 2.16 57.86
N PHE A 445 80.29 1.81 59.14
CA PHE A 445 81.30 0.91 59.69
C PHE A 445 80.61 -0.28 60.36
N CYS A 446 81.13 -1.49 60.14
CA CYS A 446 80.73 -2.65 60.92
C CYS A 446 81.49 -2.67 62.24
N TRP A 447 80.78 -2.45 63.33
CA TRP A 447 81.33 -2.45 64.69
C TRP A 447 81.25 -3.84 65.30
N VAL A 448 82.34 -4.28 65.92
CA VAL A 448 82.49 -5.59 66.56
C VAL A 448 83.01 -5.43 67.98
N ILE A 449 82.52 -6.26 68.90
CA ILE A 449 83.04 -6.38 70.27
C ILE A 449 84.30 -7.25 70.27
N ALA A 450 85.35 -6.79 70.95
CA ALA A 450 86.57 -7.56 71.14
C ALA A 450 86.28 -8.85 71.94
N GLU A 451 86.75 -10.00 71.45
CA GLU A 451 86.37 -11.32 72.00
C GLU A 451 87.36 -11.85 73.06
N SER A 452 88.55 -11.25 73.20
CA SER A 452 89.51 -11.60 74.26
C SER A 452 90.51 -10.47 74.56
N CYS A 453 91.11 -10.50 75.75
CA CYS A 453 92.19 -9.57 76.09
C CYS A 453 93.41 -9.77 75.20
N ASN A 454 94.03 -8.66 74.78
CA ASN A 454 95.11 -8.60 73.80
C ASN A 454 94.70 -8.82 72.34
N GLN A 455 93.39 -8.81 72.00
CA GLN A 455 92.98 -8.70 70.60
C GLN A 455 93.01 -7.25 70.14
N ASN A 456 93.73 -6.99 69.05
CA ASN A 456 93.64 -5.72 68.36
C ASN A 456 92.45 -5.71 67.37
N ALA A 457 92.14 -4.53 66.84
CA ALA A 457 91.07 -4.36 65.84
C ALA A 457 91.22 -5.31 64.63
N THR A 458 92.43 -5.64 64.21
CA THR A 458 92.68 -6.64 63.14
C THR A 458 92.12 -8.00 63.49
N GLN A 459 92.39 -8.46 64.71
CA GLN A 459 92.00 -9.79 65.16
C GLN A 459 90.49 -9.88 65.41
N SER A 460 89.88 -8.85 65.99
CA SER A 460 88.41 -8.82 66.20
C SER A 460 87.64 -8.70 64.89
N CYS A 461 88.11 -7.88 63.94
CA CYS A 461 87.50 -7.80 62.61
C CYS A 461 87.64 -9.12 61.85
N ALA A 462 88.83 -9.74 61.87
CA ALA A 462 89.05 -11.02 61.20
C ALA A 462 88.16 -12.14 61.76
N ALA A 463 87.86 -12.13 63.07
CA ALA A 463 86.93 -13.09 63.69
C ALA A 463 85.50 -13.00 63.15
N LYS A 464 85.11 -11.86 62.56
CA LYS A 464 83.82 -11.64 61.88
C LYS A 464 83.93 -11.66 60.36
N GLY A 465 85.05 -12.14 59.82
CA GLY A 465 85.29 -12.22 58.37
C GLY A 465 85.69 -10.90 57.71
N LEU A 466 86.01 -9.86 58.49
CA LEU A 466 86.31 -8.52 57.99
C LEU A 466 87.84 -8.31 57.93
N THR A 467 88.41 -8.10 56.73
CA THR A 467 89.86 -7.99 56.52
C THR A 467 90.23 -6.78 55.65
N GLY A 468 90.26 -5.58 56.23
CA GLY A 468 90.55 -4.35 55.48
C GLY A 468 92.04 -4.09 55.20
N MET A 469 92.41 -3.90 53.93
CA MET A 469 93.75 -3.45 53.46
C MET A 469 94.03 -1.94 53.68
N ALA A 470 93.05 -1.15 54.14
CA ALA A 470 93.16 0.31 54.23
C ALA A 470 93.59 0.87 55.61
N GLY A 471 93.93 0.00 56.57
CA GLY A 471 94.39 0.42 57.90
C GLY A 471 93.24 0.77 58.86
N PHE A 472 93.44 0.46 60.14
CA PHE A 472 92.47 0.72 61.21
C PHE A 472 92.40 2.22 61.48
N ILE A 473 91.25 2.86 61.23
CA ILE A 473 91.07 4.28 61.51
C ILE A 473 90.73 4.44 62.99
N SER A 474 91.53 5.21 63.72
CA SER A 474 91.15 5.72 65.04
C SER A 474 90.10 6.81 64.82
N THR A 475 88.81 6.44 64.77
CA THR A 475 87.73 7.42 64.79
C THR A 475 87.55 7.99 66.20
N PRO A 476 87.10 9.26 66.34
CA PRO A 476 86.75 9.82 67.63
C PRO A 476 85.59 9.05 68.24
N TRP A 477 85.79 8.53 69.45
CA TRP A 477 84.73 7.93 70.23
C TRP A 477 83.73 9.00 70.68
N THR A 478 82.45 8.85 70.31
CA THR A 478 81.37 9.69 70.84
C THR A 478 80.37 8.83 71.63
N MET A 479 79.68 9.45 72.58
CA MET A 479 78.62 8.79 73.35
C MET A 479 77.48 8.29 72.45
N GLN A 480 77.22 8.98 71.34
CA GLN A 480 76.18 8.59 70.38
C GLN A 480 76.54 7.29 69.67
N VAL A 481 77.76 7.20 69.11
CA VAL A 481 78.24 5.99 68.43
C VAL A 481 78.22 4.78 69.38
N MET A 482 78.65 4.97 70.64
CA MET A 482 78.57 3.90 71.65
C MET A 482 77.12 3.45 71.88
N SER A 483 76.20 4.40 72.08
CA SER A 483 74.80 4.10 72.32
C SER A 483 74.18 3.31 71.17
N ASP A 484 74.46 3.72 69.93
CA ASP A 484 73.88 3.11 68.73
C ASP A 484 74.42 1.69 68.50
N VAL A 485 75.74 1.50 68.65
CA VAL A 485 76.38 0.17 68.57
C VAL A 485 75.86 -0.75 69.67
N CYS A 486 75.74 -0.23 70.90
CA CYS A 486 75.20 -1.00 72.02
C CYS A 486 73.73 -1.40 71.82
N ALA A 487 72.91 -0.51 71.25
CA ALA A 487 71.51 -0.81 70.94
C ALA A 487 71.39 -1.95 69.90
N GLN A 488 72.17 -1.89 68.82
CA GLN A 488 72.14 -2.89 67.75
C GLN A 488 72.73 -4.25 68.18
N LEU A 489 73.81 -4.26 68.97
CA LEU A 489 74.40 -5.49 69.50
C LEU A 489 73.65 -6.06 70.72
N GLY A 490 72.55 -5.43 71.14
CA GLY A 490 71.76 -5.89 72.29
C GLY A 490 72.51 -5.80 73.62
N CYS A 491 73.41 -4.82 73.77
CA CYS A 491 74.10 -4.56 75.03
C CYS A 491 73.08 -4.10 76.08
N ILE A 492 72.91 -4.89 77.14
CA ILE A 492 71.93 -4.60 78.19
C ILE A 492 72.48 -3.44 79.05
N ALA A 493 71.70 -2.37 79.23
CA ALA A 493 71.97 -1.30 80.18
C ALA A 493 71.86 -1.81 81.63
N GLY A 494 72.84 -2.60 82.06
CA GLY A 494 72.96 -3.12 83.41
C GLY A 494 73.89 -2.23 84.23
N GLY A 495 73.32 -1.49 85.18
CA GLY A 495 74.10 -0.90 86.26
C GLY A 495 75.01 -1.96 86.91
N ASP A 496 76.30 -1.66 86.93
CA ASP A 496 77.39 -2.31 87.68
C ASP A 496 77.63 -3.82 87.59
N GLN A 497 76.95 -4.62 86.77
CA GLN A 497 77.43 -5.97 86.41
C GLN A 497 77.06 -6.35 84.97
N GLY A 498 77.96 -6.08 84.03
CA GLY A 498 77.90 -6.57 82.64
C GLY A 498 79.12 -6.15 81.84
N CYS A 499 79.58 -7.00 80.94
CA CYS A 499 80.76 -6.80 80.10
C CYS A 499 80.82 -5.42 79.40
N CYS A 500 82.03 -4.87 79.34
CA CYS A 500 82.52 -3.96 78.30
C CYS A 500 81.93 -2.53 78.22
N ALA A 501 81.87 -1.80 79.34
CA ALA A 501 82.02 -0.33 79.32
C ALA A 501 82.20 0.21 80.75
N GLN A 502 83.45 0.35 81.24
CA GLN A 502 83.70 1.05 82.50
C GLN A 502 84.14 2.50 82.24
N SER A 503 83.16 3.40 82.36
CA SER A 503 83.20 4.86 82.57
C SER A 503 84.40 5.65 82.03
N GLY A 504 84.15 6.46 81.00
CA GLY A 504 85.00 7.59 80.64
C GLY A 504 84.32 8.92 80.99
N TRP A 505 85.10 9.94 81.39
CA TRP A 505 84.60 11.31 81.54
C TRP A 505 85.28 12.20 80.51
N TYR A 506 84.50 13.06 79.85
CA TYR A 506 84.94 13.94 78.79
C TYR A 506 85.12 15.36 79.33
N ASP A 507 86.33 15.89 79.19
CA ASP A 507 86.64 17.26 79.54
C ASP A 507 86.42 18.15 78.31
N GLN A 508 85.34 18.94 78.37
CA GLN A 508 84.96 19.90 77.33
C GLN A 508 85.98 21.02 77.12
N GLN A 509 86.83 21.36 78.10
CA GLN A 509 87.81 22.44 77.97
C GLN A 509 89.06 21.99 77.20
N THR A 510 89.42 20.71 77.33
CA THR A 510 90.61 20.14 76.69
C THR A 510 90.27 19.25 75.50
N ASN A 511 88.98 19.07 75.20
CA ASN A 511 88.47 18.15 74.17
C ASN A 511 89.08 16.74 74.30
N THR A 512 89.30 16.30 75.53
CA THR A 512 90.03 15.07 75.83
C THR A 512 89.14 14.12 76.62
N LEU A 513 89.02 12.88 76.13
CA LEU A 513 88.29 11.80 76.78
C LEU A 513 89.24 11.03 77.70
N TYR A 514 88.89 10.94 78.99
CA TYR A 514 89.64 10.15 79.97
C TYR A 514 89.00 8.78 80.09
N THR A 515 89.77 7.71 79.87
CA THR A 515 89.35 6.31 80.07
C THR A 515 90.30 5.63 81.04
N HIS A 516 89.81 4.63 81.78
CA HIS A 516 90.48 3.93 82.89
C HIS A 516 92.00 3.67 82.69
N ASN A 517 92.84 4.54 83.27
CA ASN A 517 94.20 4.22 83.71
C ASN A 517 94.63 5.24 84.78
N PHE A 518 94.60 4.85 86.06
CA PHE A 518 95.10 5.68 87.17
C PHE A 518 96.17 4.93 87.96
N ASP A 519 97.28 5.62 88.22
CA ASP A 519 98.24 5.26 89.24
C ASP A 519 97.54 5.12 90.61
N ASN A 520 97.62 3.90 91.17
CA ASN A 520 97.43 3.53 92.59
C ASN A 520 96.03 3.25 93.18
N VAL A 521 95.06 2.69 92.45
CA VAL A 521 94.03 1.81 93.06
C VAL A 521 93.63 0.70 92.08
N GLN A 522 93.83 -0.57 92.44
CA GLN A 522 93.47 -1.71 91.58
C GLN A 522 91.98 -2.04 91.65
N PHE A 523 91.31 -2.07 90.50
CA PHE A 523 90.05 -2.80 90.30
C PHE A 523 90.04 -3.43 88.90
N TYR A 524 89.69 -4.72 88.87
CA TYR A 524 89.72 -5.60 87.70
C TYR A 524 88.32 -5.74 87.09
N ASN A 525 88.26 -5.73 85.76
CA ASN A 525 87.28 -6.48 84.99
C ASN A 525 88.01 -7.09 83.78
N TRP A 526 87.89 -8.41 83.65
CA TRP A 526 88.81 -9.35 82.96
C TRP A 526 90.20 -9.51 83.61
N PRO A 527 90.61 -10.75 83.98
CA PRO A 527 91.84 -10.96 84.76
C PRO A 527 93.08 -10.71 83.90
N GLY A 528 93.75 -9.58 84.11
CA GLY A 528 95.17 -9.39 83.80
C GLY A 528 95.55 -8.68 82.49
N CYS A 529 94.72 -7.77 81.98
CA CYS A 529 94.93 -7.14 80.67
C CYS A 529 95.60 -5.77 80.85
N ILE A 530 96.89 -5.68 80.52
CA ILE A 530 97.70 -4.46 80.66
C ILE A 530 98.43 -4.25 79.33
N ASN A 531 97.75 -3.63 78.36
CA ASN A 531 98.41 -2.98 77.23
C ASN A 531 97.65 -1.73 76.78
N THR A 532 98.33 -0.79 76.11
CA THR A 532 97.80 0.50 75.67
C THR A 532 96.85 0.43 74.47
N ASP A 533 96.69 -0.76 73.85
CA ASP A 533 95.89 -0.97 72.64
C ASP A 533 94.59 -1.77 72.87
N ASP A 534 94.24 -2.12 74.12
CA ASP A 534 93.06 -2.91 74.46
C ASP A 534 91.78 -2.04 74.45
N ARG A 535 91.07 -1.95 73.31
CA ARG A 535 89.72 -1.32 73.23
C ARG A 535 88.60 -2.38 73.14
N PRO A 536 87.45 -2.16 73.80
CA PRO A 536 86.36 -3.16 73.85
C PRO A 536 85.50 -3.23 72.59
N LEU A 537 85.43 -2.15 71.78
CA LEU A 537 84.79 -2.16 70.46
C LEU A 537 85.79 -1.75 69.39
N HIS A 538 85.74 -2.44 68.26
CA HIS A 538 86.58 -2.20 67.10
C HIS A 538 85.69 -1.86 65.90
N ALA A 539 85.99 -0.74 65.25
CA ALA A 539 85.38 -0.39 63.97
C ALA A 539 86.12 -1.13 62.86
N CYS A 540 85.38 -1.90 62.07
CA CYS A 540 85.89 -2.53 60.87
C CYS A 540 85.47 -1.67 59.68
N ASN A 541 86.45 -1.13 58.97
CA ASN A 541 86.24 -0.40 57.73
C ASN A 541 85.65 -1.35 56.69
N GLN A 542 84.48 -0.99 56.15
CA GLN A 542 83.93 -1.54 54.90
C GLN A 542 84.18 -0.49 53.80
N PRO A 543 84.36 -0.87 52.53
CA PRO A 543 84.19 -2.21 51.95
C PRO A 543 85.46 -3.07 52.03
#